data_AF-A0A7V7WNJ0-F1
#
_entry.id   AF-A0A7V7WNJ0-F1
#
_cell.length_a   1.000
_cell.length_b   1.000
_cell.length_c   1.000
_cell.angle_alpha   90.00
_cell.angle_beta   90.00
_cell.angle_gamma   90.00
#
_symmetry.space_group_name_H-M   'P 1'
#
loop_
_entity.id
_entity.type
_entity.pdbx_description
1 polymer ?
#
loop_
_entity_poly.entity_id
_entity_poly.type
_entity_poly.pdbx_seq_one_letter_code
_entity_poly.pdbx_strand_id
1 'polypeptide(L)'
;DYYQWAALLKSLSGFEAYRRKVHAGFRPVDVAEFVIFEREFPRSLRYCINRLWGALQSLGASGVRHGSFKIMSALLEEWEHTGIQQVFFDRGLHEFLKDFLEKISRFHEALVQDFFTN
;
A
#
# COMPACT_ATOMS: atom_id res chain seq x y z
N ASP A 1 -3.32 9.12 -21.79
CA ASP A 1 -2.77 9.59 -20.50
C ASP A 1 -3.81 10.18 -19.56
N TYR A 2 -4.34 11.40 -19.76
CA TYR A 2 -5.34 12.00 -18.85
C TYR A 2 -6.54 11.08 -18.52
N TYR A 3 -7.20 10.54 -19.56
CA TYR A 3 -8.41 9.73 -19.39
C TYR A 3 -8.16 8.43 -18.63
N GLN A 4 -6.99 7.81 -18.80
CA GLN A 4 -6.63 6.57 -18.11
C GLN A 4 -6.46 6.80 -16.61
N TRP A 5 -5.73 7.86 -16.22
CA TRP A 5 -5.54 8.21 -14.81
C TRP A 5 -6.81 8.74 -14.15
N ALA A 6 -7.63 9.49 -14.88
CA ALA A 6 -8.96 9.88 -14.41
C ALA A 6 -9.88 8.66 -14.22
N ALA A 7 -9.85 7.68 -15.13
CA ALA A 7 -10.60 6.44 -15.00
C ALA A 7 -10.11 5.59 -13.81
N LEU A 8 -8.80 5.48 -13.59
CA LEU A 8 -8.22 4.82 -12.42
C LEU A 8 -8.70 5.48 -11.11
N LEU A 9 -8.62 6.81 -11.02
CA LEU A 9 -9.12 7.52 -9.84
C LEU A 9 -10.62 7.32 -9.64
N LYS A 10 -11.41 7.23 -10.71
CA LYS A 10 -12.85 6.94 -10.61
C LYS A 10 -13.12 5.51 -10.13
N SER A 11 -12.38 4.50 -10.60
CA SER A 11 -12.54 3.11 -10.14
C SER A 11 -12.19 2.97 -8.66
N LEU A 12 -11.21 3.74 -8.20
CA LEU A 12 -10.86 3.85 -6.78
C LEU A 12 -11.79 4.82 -6.02
N SER A 13 -12.84 5.38 -6.63
CA SER A 13 -13.65 6.50 -6.12
C SER A 13 -12.83 7.58 -5.38
N GLY A 14 -11.63 7.85 -5.91
CA GLY A 14 -10.64 8.80 -5.42
C GLY A 14 -10.57 10.07 -6.25
N PHE A 15 -11.33 10.19 -7.34
CA PHE A 15 -11.26 11.34 -8.24
C PHE A 15 -11.46 12.69 -7.53
N GLU A 16 -12.53 12.83 -6.75
CA GLU A 16 -12.79 14.07 -5.99
C GLU A 16 -11.84 14.27 -4.80
N ALA A 17 -11.33 13.17 -4.21
CA ALA A 17 -10.33 13.27 -3.15
C ALA A 17 -8.98 13.77 -3.70
N TYR A 18 -8.56 13.24 -4.85
CA TYR A 18 -7.38 13.69 -5.58
C TYR A 18 -7.50 15.16 -5.97
N ARG A 19 -8.60 15.58 -6.61
CA ARG A 19 -8.77 16.99 -7.04
C ARG A 19 -8.79 17.99 -5.89
N ARG A 20 -9.22 17.58 -4.70
CA ARG A 20 -9.19 18.43 -3.51
C ARG A 20 -7.78 18.61 -2.95
N LYS A 21 -6.95 17.56 -3.03
CA LYS A 21 -5.61 17.53 -2.42
C LYS A 21 -4.50 17.94 -3.38
N VAL A 22 -4.64 17.61 -4.66
CA VAL A 22 -3.67 17.88 -5.71
C VAL A 22 -4.24 18.93 -6.65
N HIS A 23 -3.66 20.12 -6.60
CA HIS A 23 -4.03 21.24 -7.46
C HIS A 23 -3.41 21.17 -8.86
N ALA A 24 -2.34 20.36 -9.00
CA ALA A 24 -1.81 20.00 -10.30
C ALA A 24 -2.83 19.18 -11.10
N GLY A 25 -2.71 19.22 -12.43
CA GLY A 25 -3.51 18.37 -13.32
C GLY A 25 -3.28 16.87 -13.08
N PHE A 26 -3.78 16.04 -13.98
CA PHE A 26 -3.68 14.58 -13.84
C PHE A 26 -2.35 14.06 -14.42
N ARG A 27 -1.23 14.50 -13.86
CA ARG A 27 0.07 13.95 -14.25
C ARG A 27 0.17 12.52 -13.69
N PRO A 28 0.68 11.56 -14.47
CA PRO A 28 0.81 10.16 -14.04
C PRO A 28 1.48 9.99 -12.67
N VAL A 29 2.56 10.73 -12.43
CA VAL A 29 3.35 10.68 -11.19
C VAL A 29 2.54 11.14 -9.98
N ASP A 30 1.76 12.21 -10.10
CA ASP A 30 0.95 12.74 -9.00
C ASP A 30 -0.20 11.77 -8.63
N VAL A 31 -0.82 11.17 -9.65
CA VAL A 31 -1.88 10.18 -9.44
C VAL A 31 -1.34 8.91 -8.79
N ALA A 32 -0.17 8.44 -9.23
CA ALA A 32 0.52 7.32 -8.61
C ALA A 32 0.93 7.63 -7.16
N GLU A 33 1.49 8.82 -6.90
CA GLU A 33 1.84 9.26 -5.55
C GLU A 33 0.62 9.25 -4.63
N PHE A 34 -0.50 9.82 -5.09
CA PHE A 34 -1.74 9.84 -4.33
C PHE A 34 -2.28 8.43 -4.04
N VAL A 35 -2.34 7.56 -5.05
CA VAL A 35 -2.89 6.20 -4.87
C VAL A 35 -1.96 5.30 -4.05
N ILE A 36 -0.65 5.56 -4.00
CA ILE A 36 0.29 4.71 -3.27
C ILE A 36 0.51 5.24 -1.84
N PHE A 37 0.78 6.54 -1.69
CA PHE A 37 1.38 7.09 -0.47
C PHE A 37 0.43 7.94 0.38
N GLU A 38 -0.73 8.34 -0.13
CA GLU A 38 -1.65 9.23 0.58
C GLU A 38 -2.12 8.62 1.92
N ARG A 39 -1.82 9.25 3.05
CA ARG A 39 -2.10 8.69 4.39
C ARG A 39 -3.55 8.80 4.82
N GLU A 40 -4.35 9.65 4.17
CA GLU A 40 -5.73 9.97 4.57
C GLU A 40 -6.78 9.42 3.59
N PHE A 41 -6.35 8.83 2.47
CA PHE A 41 -7.24 8.27 1.46
C PHE A 41 -7.42 6.77 1.69
N PRO A 42 -8.63 6.27 2.04
CA PRO A 42 -8.81 4.89 2.50
C PRO A 42 -8.43 3.76 1.53
N ARG A 43 -8.26 4.09 0.24
CA ARG A 43 -7.90 3.15 -0.82
C ARG A 43 -6.47 3.34 -1.30
N SER A 44 -5.71 4.23 -0.68
CA SER A 44 -4.28 4.26 -0.94
C SER A 44 -3.62 3.02 -0.33
N LEU A 45 -2.53 2.56 -0.94
CA LEU A 45 -1.81 1.41 -0.40
C LEU A 45 -1.29 1.69 1.01
N ARG A 46 -0.74 2.89 1.25
CA ARG A 46 -0.24 3.29 2.58
C ARG A 46 -1.32 3.22 3.64
N TYR A 47 -2.51 3.75 3.35
CA TYR A 47 -3.62 3.70 4.29
C TYR A 47 -4.01 2.25 4.60
N CYS A 48 -4.19 1.44 3.55
CA CYS A 48 -4.59 0.04 3.71
C CYS A 48 -3.60 -0.75 4.55
N ILE A 49 -2.29 -0.58 4.32
CA ILE A 49 -1.24 -1.29 5.07
C ILE A 49 -1.19 -0.84 6.53
N ASN A 50 -1.30 0.45 6.81
CA ASN A 50 -1.37 0.94 8.19
C ASN A 50 -2.59 0.39 8.94
N ARG A 51 -3.75 0.29 8.26
CA ARG A 51 -4.96 -0.31 8.84
C ARG A 51 -4.79 -1.81 9.10
N LEU A 52 -4.17 -2.52 8.15
CA LEU A 52 -3.88 -3.95 8.28
C LEU A 52 -2.94 -4.23 9.46
N TRP A 53 -1.91 -3.40 9.64
CA TRP A 53 -1.02 -3.48 10.80
C TRP A 53 -1.74 -3.26 12.13
N GLY A 54 -2.58 -2.23 12.24
CA GLY A 54 -3.38 -2.01 13.45
C GLY A 54 -4.33 -3.17 13.75
N ALA A 55 -4.93 -3.77 12.72
CA ALA A 55 -5.76 -4.96 12.87
C ALA A 55 -4.93 -6.17 13.37
N LEU A 56 -3.76 -6.40 12.79
CA LEU A 56 -2.85 -7.46 13.23
C LEU A 56 -2.42 -7.28 14.70
N GLN A 57 -2.06 -6.06 15.10
CA GLN A 57 -1.72 -5.74 16.50
C GLN A 57 -2.88 -6.03 17.46
N SER A 58 -4.14 -5.79 17.02
CA SER A 58 -5.32 -6.03 17.85
C SER A 58 -5.60 -7.52 18.14
N LEU A 59 -5.08 -8.44 17.32
CA LEU A 59 -5.20 -9.89 17.55
C LEU A 59 -4.33 -10.38 18.73
N GLY A 60 -3.36 -9.56 19.17
CA GLY A 60 -2.43 -9.91 20.24
C GLY A 60 -1.34 -10.90 19.79
N ALA A 61 -0.16 -10.77 20.39
CA ALA A 61 1.02 -11.60 20.07
C ALA A 61 1.09 -12.89 20.90
N SER A 62 -0.02 -13.34 21.51
CA SER A 62 0.05 -14.41 22.51
C SER A 62 0.15 -15.80 21.88
N GLY A 63 1.31 -16.43 22.00
CA GLY A 63 1.53 -17.88 21.80
C GLY A 63 1.77 -18.35 20.36
N VAL A 64 1.75 -17.43 19.40
CA VAL A 64 1.79 -17.73 17.97
C VAL A 64 3.13 -17.32 17.36
N ARG A 65 3.65 -18.11 16.41
CA ARG A 65 4.85 -17.78 15.62
C ARG A 65 4.70 -16.36 15.05
N HIS A 66 5.74 -15.53 15.12
CA HIS A 66 5.64 -14.10 14.76
C HIS A 66 5.95 -13.82 13.28
N GLY A 67 5.60 -14.73 12.38
CA GLY A 67 5.95 -14.62 10.95
C GLY A 67 5.26 -13.42 10.29
N SER A 68 3.94 -13.33 10.47
CA SER A 68 3.09 -12.26 9.94
C SER A 68 3.50 -10.88 10.48
N PHE A 69 3.76 -10.78 11.79
CA PHE A 69 4.23 -9.55 12.43
C PHE A 69 5.58 -9.09 11.87
N LYS A 70 6.55 -10.01 11.73
CA LYS A 70 7.87 -9.70 11.19
C LYS A 70 7.83 -9.22 9.74
N ILE A 71 7.02 -9.87 8.91
CA ILE A 71 6.89 -9.47 7.50
C ILE A 71 6.22 -8.10 7.39
N MET A 72 5.14 -7.86 8.15
CA MET A 72 4.43 -6.59 8.12
C MET A 72 5.28 -5.44 8.67
N SER A 73 6.02 -5.65 9.76
CA SER A 73 6.91 -4.62 10.32
C SER A 73 8.03 -4.25 9.34
N ALA A 74 8.63 -5.24 8.66
CA ALA A 74 9.66 -5.00 7.65
C ALA A 74 9.10 -4.25 6.43
N LEU A 75 7.88 -4.57 5.99
CA LEU A 75 7.21 -3.86 4.90
C LEU A 75 6.96 -2.38 5.28
N LEU A 76 6.49 -2.12 6.50
CA LEU A 76 6.25 -0.77 6.99
C LEU A 76 7.54 0.06 7.06
N GLU A 77 8.62 -0.52 7.58
CA GLU A 77 9.93 0.11 7.69
C GLU A 77 10.50 0.48 6.31
N GLU A 78 10.47 -0.46 5.35
CA GLU A 78 10.86 -0.17 3.96
C GLU A 78 10.05 1.00 3.40
N TRP A 79 8.75 1.01 3.67
CA TRP A 79 7.86 2.01 3.13
C TRP A 79 8.10 3.39 3.77
N GLU A 80 8.51 3.50 5.03
CA GLU A 80 8.84 4.81 5.63
C GLU A 80 9.91 5.58 4.84
N HIS A 81 10.81 4.87 4.17
CA HIS A 81 11.90 5.45 3.39
C HIS A 81 11.64 5.47 1.88
N THR A 82 10.51 4.93 1.42
CA THR A 82 10.17 4.87 -0.01
C THR A 82 9.33 6.09 -0.42
N GLY A 83 9.84 6.88 -1.36
CA GLY A 83 9.13 8.01 -1.97
C GLY A 83 8.76 7.76 -3.43
N ILE A 84 7.88 8.60 -4.00
CA ILE A 84 7.42 8.44 -5.39
C ILE A 84 8.55 8.51 -6.42
N GLN A 85 9.62 9.27 -6.14
CA GLN A 85 10.77 9.38 -7.05
C GLN A 85 11.41 8.01 -7.31
N GLN A 86 11.70 7.27 -6.23
CA GLN A 86 12.27 5.93 -6.30
C GLN A 86 11.33 4.93 -6.99
N VAL A 87 10.03 5.03 -6.72
CA VAL A 87 9.01 4.14 -7.31
C VAL A 87 8.84 4.39 -8.81
N PHE A 88 8.75 5.65 -9.22
CA PHE A 88 8.32 6.00 -10.56
C PHE A 88 9.49 6.12 -11.55
N PHE A 89 10.63 6.67 -11.12
CA PHE A 89 11.76 6.96 -12.01
C PHE A 89 12.89 5.92 -11.91
N ASP A 90 13.17 5.37 -10.73
CA ASP A 90 14.31 4.46 -10.57
C ASP A 90 13.94 2.99 -10.79
N ARG A 91 12.88 2.52 -10.11
CA ARG A 91 12.44 1.11 -10.15
C ARG A 91 11.40 0.84 -11.25
N GLY A 92 10.58 1.84 -11.54
CA GLY A 92 9.39 1.69 -12.37
C GLY A 92 8.17 1.22 -11.57
N LEU A 93 7.02 1.83 -11.86
CA LEU A 93 5.78 1.62 -11.11
C LEU A 93 5.30 0.16 -11.14
N HIS A 94 5.41 -0.52 -12.30
CA HIS A 94 4.94 -1.90 -12.43
C HIS A 94 5.72 -2.87 -11.54
N GLU A 95 7.06 -2.79 -11.57
CA GLU A 95 7.94 -3.64 -10.75
C GLU A 95 7.73 -3.36 -9.26
N PHE A 96 7.57 -2.09 -8.88
CA PHE A 96 7.21 -1.75 -7.50
C PHE A 96 5.92 -2.43 -7.05
N LEU A 97 4.86 -2.35 -7.86
CA LEU A 97 3.55 -2.94 -7.52
C LEU A 97 3.59 -4.47 -7.50
N LYS A 98 4.37 -5.10 -8.39
CA LYS A 98 4.58 -6.54 -8.40
C LYS A 98 5.27 -7.00 -7.11
N ASP A 99 6.36 -6.34 -6.74
CA ASP A 99 7.10 -6.68 -5.52
C ASP A 99 6.28 -6.40 -4.25
N PHE A 100 5.41 -5.38 -4.29
CA PHE A 100 4.43 -5.15 -3.22
C PHE A 100 3.44 -6.32 -3.11
N LEU A 101 2.84 -6.76 -4.22
CA LEU A 101 1.91 -7.89 -4.22
C LEU A 101 2.56 -9.17 -3.68
N GLU A 102 3.80 -9.46 -4.09
CA GLU A 102 4.56 -10.62 -3.58
C GLU A 102 4.75 -10.56 -2.05
N LYS A 103 5.06 -9.38 -1.49
CA LYS A 103 5.18 -9.19 -0.04
C LYS A 103 3.85 -9.40 0.69
N ILE A 104 2.74 -8.93 0.11
CA ILE A 104 1.40 -9.15 0.67
C ILE A 104 1.02 -10.63 0.63
N SER A 105 1.34 -11.36 -0.44
CA SER A 105 1.13 -12.81 -0.52
C SER A 105 1.91 -13.55 0.58
N ARG A 106 3.19 -13.22 0.77
CA ARG A 106 4.02 -13.80 1.84
C ARG A 106 3.49 -13.46 3.24
N PHE A 107 3.01 -12.23 3.43
CA PHE A 107 2.35 -11.84 4.67
C PHE A 107 1.09 -12.68 4.91
N HIS A 108 0.26 -12.87 3.89
CA HIS A 108 -0.96 -13.68 3.98
C HIS A 108 -0.65 -15.14 4.35
N GLU A 109 0.32 -15.75 3.70
CA GLU A 109 0.78 -17.11 4.02
C GLU A 109 1.23 -17.22 5.48
N ALA A 110 2.03 -16.27 5.95
CA ALA A 110 2.47 -16.25 7.33
C ALA A 110 1.31 -16.03 8.31
N LEU A 111 0.34 -15.18 7.97
CA LEU A 111 -0.87 -14.97 8.77
C LEU A 111 -1.69 -16.26 8.92
N VAL A 112 -1.81 -17.05 7.84
CA VAL A 112 -2.48 -18.36 7.85
C VAL A 112 -1.75 -19.35 8.75
N GLN A 113 -0.42 -19.40 8.68
CA GLN A 113 0.39 -20.27 9.55
C GLN A 113 0.30 -19.86 11.02
N ASP A 114 0.28 -18.55 11.28
CA ASP A 114 0.25 -18.01 12.62
C ASP A 114 -1.12 -18.28 13.28
N PHE A 115 -2.23 -17.99 12.60
CA PHE A 115 -3.56 -17.97 13.25
C PHE A 115 -4.53 -19.07 12.84
N PHE A 116 -4.26 -19.83 11.78
CA PHE A 116 -5.25 -20.73 11.17
C PHE A 116 -4.76 -22.17 10.99
N THR A 117 -3.50 -22.47 11.30
CA THR A 117 -2.92 -23.81 11.17
C THR A 117 -2.60 -24.33 12.58
N ASN A 118 -3.22 -25.45 12.97
CA ASN A 118 -3.07 -26.10 14.29
C ASN A 118 -1.71 -26.76 14.47
#